data_AF-A0A931J2T0-F1
#
_entry.id   AF-A0A931J2T0-F1
#
_cell.length_a   1.000
_cell.length_b   1.000
_cell.length_c   1.000
_cell.angle_alpha   90.00
_cell.angle_beta   90.00
_cell.angle_gamma   90.00
#
_symmetry.space_group_name_H-M   'P 1'
#
loop_
_entity.id
_entity.type
_entity.pdbx_description
1 polymer ?
#
loop_
_entity_poly.entity_id
_entity_poly.type
_entity_poly.pdbx_seq_one_letter_code
_entity_poly.pdbx_strand_id
1 'polypeptide(L)'
;MLLPRTLISSGRRLAALACASLLCASLVQANDGRNRYEQGVPAQLFHLHAPVSPQAGFRVLAEDMAGGADGDPAFRWVTRPALALLRLASRRTHEALGAAPLPFPVFDLASENGDTPLQIGPEGPRGRHPGGSHDGGLNLDLGYYLTSEQGRHETPDYAACSEHHKPGAGGQPVDAKICKGPADRLDTPRQTFFLLELLRLDRERFAGEWVEAIGIDAQVRAAVLAQARQWAARRQHGVTAAAVQTLEALFASSPYEGWAYSHHHHVHLRLRPLEGSGRHRRAFEQLIEQDRLLEARLLAGSPAAVRGCALLTELSSFNLARSLDLRLAGPGCAQVRTLRLRFHGGEWETPRDPLEPLHHVVNAPATPAFGSALAEAELGFADGQQALLRRELALPAQAPWLRVRVEARDFVARTQAQADGLAVRLDFPPAHAVLIDQIQLLVQRRGAQPPERVPLALGQPQALLANATEIAFIEAEVGLSQRIRLRVPVPMPLR
;
A
#
# COMPACT_ATOMS: atom_id res chain seq x y z
N MET A 1 15.45 6.78 -72.74
CA MET A 1 15.50 5.41 -72.20
C MET A 1 15.12 5.50 -70.73
N LEU A 2 13.89 5.11 -70.42
CA LEU A 2 13.24 5.20 -69.11
C LEU A 2 13.40 3.85 -68.40
N LEU A 3 13.82 3.86 -67.13
CA LEU A 3 13.73 2.73 -66.19
C LEU A 3 13.41 3.28 -64.79
N PRO A 4 12.72 2.52 -63.92
CA PRO A 4 11.47 2.98 -63.33
C PRO A 4 11.53 3.19 -61.82
N ARG A 5 10.63 4.06 -61.35
CA ARG A 5 10.24 4.23 -59.95
C ARG A 5 9.23 3.15 -59.55
N THR A 6 9.64 2.18 -58.74
CA THR A 6 8.73 1.39 -57.88
C THR A 6 9.55 0.69 -56.80
N LEU A 7 9.54 1.21 -55.56
CA LEU A 7 9.75 0.47 -54.28
C LEU A 7 9.92 1.47 -53.11
N ILE A 8 8.89 2.29 -52.84
CA ILE A 8 8.80 3.07 -51.59
C ILE A 8 7.34 3.05 -51.12
N SER A 9 6.83 1.90 -50.67
CA SER A 9 5.53 1.89 -49.96
C SER A 9 5.30 0.74 -48.99
N SER A 10 6.15 -0.28 -48.95
CA SER A 10 5.95 -1.46 -48.07
C SER A 10 6.63 -1.37 -46.69
N GLY A 11 7.60 -0.47 -46.49
CA GLY A 11 8.36 -0.36 -45.23
C GLY A 11 7.68 0.40 -44.09
N ARG A 12 6.65 1.22 -44.37
CA ARG A 12 5.98 2.05 -43.34
C ARG A 12 4.82 1.36 -42.62
N ARG A 13 4.26 0.29 -43.17
CA ARG A 13 3.13 -0.44 -42.54
C ARG A 13 3.58 -1.49 -41.51
N LEU A 14 4.78 -2.04 -41.64
CA LEU A 14 5.33 -3.00 -40.67
C LEU A 14 5.92 -2.33 -39.42
N ALA A 15 6.47 -1.11 -39.55
CA ALA A 15 6.91 -0.33 -38.39
C ALA A 15 5.73 0.19 -37.54
N ALA A 16 4.58 0.47 -38.16
CA ALA A 16 3.38 0.92 -37.44
C ALA A 16 2.73 -0.19 -36.61
N LEU A 17 2.80 -1.47 -37.06
CA LEU A 17 2.29 -2.62 -36.30
C LEU A 17 3.23 -3.09 -35.18
N ALA A 18 4.55 -2.91 -35.35
CA ALA A 18 5.53 -3.17 -34.28
C ALA A 18 5.49 -2.09 -33.18
N CYS A 19 5.20 -0.83 -33.51
CA CYS A 19 5.00 0.22 -32.51
C CYS A 19 3.64 0.12 -31.81
N ALA A 20 2.59 -0.39 -32.48
CA ALA A 20 1.29 -0.62 -31.84
C ALA A 20 1.29 -1.79 -30.85
N SER A 21 2.19 -2.77 -31.01
CA SER A 21 2.34 -3.90 -30.07
C SER A 21 3.19 -3.58 -28.84
N LEU A 22 4.01 -2.52 -28.89
CA LEU A 22 4.72 -1.95 -27.73
C LEU A 22 3.90 -0.88 -26.97
N LEU A 23 2.78 -0.43 -27.55
CA LEU A 23 1.79 0.45 -26.90
C LEU A 23 0.70 -0.30 -26.11
N CYS A 24 0.72 -1.63 -26.12
CA CYS A 24 0.00 -2.49 -25.18
C CYS A 24 0.86 -2.83 -23.95
N ALA A 25 1.87 -2.01 -23.64
CA ALA A 25 2.53 -2.09 -22.35
C ALA A 25 1.53 -1.71 -21.27
N SER A 26 1.49 -2.53 -20.22
CA SER A 26 1.03 -2.14 -18.89
C SER A 26 -0.48 -2.23 -18.61
N LEU A 27 -1.13 -3.35 -18.97
CA LEU A 27 -2.07 -3.96 -18.01
C LEU A 27 -1.21 -4.55 -16.88
N VAL A 28 -0.59 -3.70 -16.06
CA VAL A 28 0.19 -4.14 -14.91
C VAL A 28 -0.82 -4.46 -13.82
N GLN A 29 -0.87 -5.71 -13.42
CA GLN A 29 -1.86 -6.19 -12.46
C GLN A 29 -1.24 -6.32 -11.08
N ALA A 30 -2.02 -6.04 -10.04
CA ALA A 30 -1.55 -6.06 -8.66
C ALA A 30 -1.65 -7.46 -8.05
N ASN A 31 -0.85 -7.64 -7.01
CA ASN A 31 -0.83 -8.77 -6.08
C ASN A 31 -0.73 -10.16 -6.71
N ASP A 32 0.46 -10.73 -6.66
CA ASP A 32 0.72 -12.08 -7.14
C ASP A 32 0.64 -13.13 -6.03
N GLY A 33 0.11 -12.75 -4.87
CA GLY A 33 0.04 -13.59 -3.69
C GLY A 33 1.43 -13.86 -3.08
N ARG A 34 2.52 -13.22 -3.50
CA ARG A 34 3.82 -13.49 -2.87
C ARG A 34 3.95 -12.73 -1.56
N ASN A 35 4.62 -13.38 -0.63
CA ASN A 35 5.03 -12.74 0.61
C ASN A 35 6.29 -11.90 0.38
N ARG A 36 6.16 -10.57 0.45
CA ARG A 36 7.30 -9.68 0.23
C ARG A 36 8.31 -9.73 1.39
N TYR A 37 7.91 -10.15 2.60
CA TYR A 37 8.85 -10.36 3.72
C TYR A 37 9.98 -11.33 3.37
N GLU A 38 9.72 -12.33 2.52
CA GLU A 38 10.70 -13.36 2.11
C GLU A 38 11.62 -12.91 0.97
N GLN A 39 11.32 -11.78 0.33
CA GLN A 39 12.09 -11.23 -0.79
C GLN A 39 13.08 -10.14 -0.36
N GLY A 40 13.31 -9.99 0.95
CA GLY A 40 14.19 -8.94 1.50
C GLY A 40 13.57 -7.54 1.50
N VAL A 41 12.28 -7.42 1.20
CA VAL A 41 11.48 -6.20 1.35
C VAL A 41 11.13 -6.06 2.86
N PRO A 42 11.07 -4.84 3.42
CA PRO A 42 11.02 -4.53 4.85
C PRO A 42 10.42 -5.61 5.76
N ALA A 43 11.23 -6.03 6.73
CA ALA A 43 10.98 -7.16 7.63
C ALA A 43 9.83 -6.95 8.63
N GLN A 44 9.06 -5.86 8.55
CA GLN A 44 7.89 -5.63 9.40
C GLN A 44 7.06 -4.48 8.82
N LEU A 45 5.75 -4.69 8.68
CA LEU A 45 4.82 -3.62 8.33
C LEU A 45 4.00 -3.22 9.54
N PHE A 46 3.57 -1.96 9.54
CA PHE A 46 2.78 -1.34 10.58
C PHE A 46 1.48 -0.86 9.97
N HIS A 47 0.39 -1.10 10.66
CA HIS A 47 -0.91 -0.63 10.24
C HIS A 47 -1.08 0.85 10.61
N LEU A 48 -1.44 1.67 9.64
CA LEU A 48 -1.70 3.09 9.86
C LEU A 48 -3.12 3.28 10.42
N HIS A 49 -3.20 3.46 11.74
CA HIS A 49 -4.44 3.79 12.43
C HIS A 49 -4.77 5.28 12.39
N ALA A 50 -6.00 5.61 12.83
CA ALA A 50 -6.41 7.00 13.05
C ALA A 50 -5.40 7.75 13.92
N PRO A 51 -5.17 9.04 13.64
CA PRO A 51 -4.25 9.84 14.43
C PRO A 51 -4.73 9.94 15.88
N VAL A 52 -3.78 10.04 16.80
CA VAL A 52 -4.05 10.21 18.24
C VAL A 52 -4.65 11.56 18.60
N SER A 53 -4.60 12.52 17.68
CA SER A 53 -5.07 13.88 17.87
C SER A 53 -5.42 14.50 16.53
N PRO A 54 -6.45 15.38 16.45
CA PRO A 54 -6.70 16.20 15.26
C PRO A 54 -5.50 17.04 14.83
N GLN A 55 -4.57 17.33 15.76
CA GLN A 55 -3.36 18.08 15.48
C GLN A 55 -2.25 17.26 14.80
N ALA A 56 -2.49 15.99 14.48
CA ALA A 56 -1.56 15.16 13.72
C ALA A 56 -1.48 15.59 12.25
N GLY A 57 -2.50 16.28 11.73
CA GLY A 57 -2.49 16.90 10.40
C GLY A 57 -2.96 15.99 9.25
N PHE A 58 -3.42 14.79 9.53
CA PHE A 58 -4.00 13.85 8.56
C PHE A 58 -5.23 13.17 9.16
N ARG A 59 -5.93 12.37 8.36
CA ARG A 59 -7.00 11.47 8.83
C ARG A 59 -6.94 10.14 8.10
N VAL A 60 -7.67 9.16 8.61
CA VAL A 60 -7.90 7.88 7.93
C VAL A 60 -9.39 7.74 7.69
N LEU A 61 -9.78 7.11 6.58
CA LEU A 61 -11.17 6.80 6.29
C LEU A 61 -11.62 5.57 7.09
N ALA A 62 -12.90 5.22 7.07
CA ALA A 62 -13.36 3.96 7.68
C ALA A 62 -13.29 2.79 6.68
N GLU A 63 -13.53 3.09 5.41
CA GLU A 63 -13.68 2.15 4.30
C GLU A 63 -13.45 2.90 2.97
N ASP A 64 -13.50 2.18 1.86
CA ASP A 64 -13.60 2.80 0.53
C ASP A 64 -14.89 3.62 0.40
N MET A 65 -14.77 4.82 -0.17
CA MET A 65 -15.89 5.75 -0.32
C MET A 65 -16.01 6.24 -1.76
N ALA A 66 -17.17 6.80 -2.09
CA ALA A 66 -17.35 7.56 -3.33
C ALA A 66 -16.37 8.74 -3.43
N GLY A 67 -16.21 9.34 -4.62
CA GLY A 67 -15.30 10.47 -4.81
C GLY A 67 -13.82 10.10 -4.88
N GLY A 68 -13.50 8.87 -5.27
CA GLY A 68 -12.12 8.41 -5.48
C GLY A 68 -11.33 8.13 -4.20
N ALA A 69 -12.02 7.79 -3.10
CA ALA A 69 -11.41 7.50 -1.81
C ALA A 69 -11.15 5.99 -1.62
N ASP A 70 -9.88 5.60 -1.73
CA ASP A 70 -9.40 4.24 -1.48
C ASP A 70 -9.05 4.07 0.01
N GLY A 71 -10.07 3.90 0.83
CA GLY A 71 -9.99 3.95 2.28
C GLY A 71 -10.03 2.60 2.98
N ASP A 72 -9.89 1.46 2.31
CA ASP A 72 -9.98 0.15 2.98
C ASP A 72 -8.86 -0.03 4.05
N PRO A 73 -9.20 -0.30 5.34
CA PRO A 73 -8.21 -0.61 6.38
C PRO A 73 -7.28 -1.78 6.04
N ALA A 74 -7.69 -2.71 5.18
CA ALA A 74 -6.87 -3.83 4.76
C ALA A 74 -5.59 -3.41 4.00
N PHE A 75 -5.56 -2.21 3.42
CA PHE A 75 -4.47 -1.71 2.59
C PHE A 75 -3.64 -0.61 3.26
N ARG A 76 -3.68 -0.51 4.59
CA ARG A 76 -2.97 0.53 5.36
C ARG A 76 -1.65 0.05 5.95
N TRP A 77 -1.01 -0.92 5.33
CA TRP A 77 0.25 -1.47 5.81
C TRP A 77 1.41 -0.72 5.19
N VAL A 78 2.32 -0.26 6.05
CA VAL A 78 3.41 0.62 5.68
C VAL A 78 4.65 0.31 6.52
N THR A 79 5.84 0.62 6.01
CA THR A 79 7.05 0.48 6.82
C THR A 79 7.06 1.47 7.98
N ARG A 80 7.69 1.11 9.11
CA ARG A 80 7.78 2.02 10.25
C ARG A 80 8.45 3.36 9.91
N PRO A 81 9.55 3.40 9.16
CA PRO A 81 10.12 4.68 8.73
C PRO A 81 9.15 5.53 7.91
N ALA A 82 8.43 4.95 6.94
CA ALA A 82 7.53 5.72 6.09
C ALA A 82 6.33 6.27 6.88
N LEU A 83 5.81 5.49 7.85
CA LEU A 83 4.82 5.97 8.81
C LEU A 83 5.33 7.17 9.62
N ALA A 84 6.56 7.07 10.14
CA ALA A 84 7.19 8.13 10.92
C ALA A 84 7.42 9.40 10.07
N LEU A 85 7.88 9.25 8.83
CA LEU A 85 8.05 10.34 7.87
C LEU A 85 6.72 11.10 7.68
N LEU A 86 5.65 10.35 7.40
CA LEU A 86 4.32 10.91 7.15
C LEU A 86 3.79 11.68 8.36
N ARG A 87 3.81 11.07 9.55
CA ARG A 87 3.31 11.68 10.79
C ARG A 87 4.10 12.93 11.16
N LEU A 88 5.43 12.89 11.06
CA LEU A 88 6.28 14.04 11.35
C LEU A 88 6.06 15.20 10.37
N ALA A 89 6.00 14.91 9.07
CA ALA A 89 5.76 15.94 8.06
C ALA A 89 4.37 16.57 8.23
N SER A 90 3.35 15.76 8.43
CA SER A 90 1.97 16.21 8.64
C SER A 90 1.83 17.08 9.90
N ARG A 91 2.47 16.67 11.00
CA ARG A 91 2.50 17.46 12.23
C ARG A 91 3.19 18.81 12.04
N ARG A 92 4.34 18.84 11.38
CA ARG A 92 5.08 20.09 11.15
C ARG A 92 4.30 21.06 10.26
N THR A 93 3.54 20.54 9.29
CA THR A 93 2.57 21.34 8.53
C THR A 93 1.51 21.95 9.45
N HIS A 94 0.92 21.16 10.36
CA HIS A 94 -0.03 21.67 11.34
C HIS A 94 0.58 22.74 12.26
N GLU A 95 1.81 22.55 12.73
CA GLU A 95 2.48 23.54 13.58
C GLU A 95 2.77 24.86 12.85
N ALA A 96 3.12 24.78 11.56
CA ALA A 96 3.47 25.95 10.77
C ALA A 96 2.25 26.73 10.26
N LEU A 97 1.16 26.04 9.90
CA LEU A 97 0.02 26.62 9.20
C LEU A 97 -1.31 26.46 9.96
N GLY A 98 -1.31 25.83 11.13
CA GLY A 98 -2.52 25.53 11.91
C GLY A 98 -3.35 24.38 11.33
N ALA A 99 -4.50 24.14 11.97
CA ALA A 99 -5.43 23.08 11.59
C ALA A 99 -5.93 23.23 10.15
N ALA A 100 -5.84 22.15 9.37
CA ALA A 100 -6.45 22.07 8.06
C ALA A 100 -7.98 21.98 8.21
N PRO A 101 -8.77 22.70 7.39
CA PRO A 101 -10.22 22.50 7.32
C PRO A 101 -10.55 21.04 7.00
N LEU A 102 -9.87 20.48 6.00
CA LEU A 102 -9.93 19.06 5.64
C LEU A 102 -8.49 18.51 5.55
N PRO A 103 -8.00 17.84 6.60
CA PRO A 103 -6.72 17.14 6.57
C PRO A 103 -6.71 16.08 5.46
N PHE A 104 -5.54 15.80 4.88
CA PHE A 104 -5.49 14.76 3.86
C PHE A 104 -5.92 13.40 4.44
N PRO A 105 -6.78 12.65 3.73
CA PRO A 105 -7.02 11.26 4.03
C PRO A 105 -5.84 10.40 3.58
N VAL A 106 -5.49 9.38 4.35
CA VAL A 106 -4.62 8.29 3.88
C VAL A 106 -5.45 7.35 3.03
N PHE A 107 -4.98 7.08 1.81
CA PHE A 107 -5.58 6.10 0.89
C PHE A 107 -4.78 4.79 0.90
N ASP A 108 -4.66 4.12 -0.25
CA ASP A 108 -3.98 2.85 -0.39
C ASP A 108 -2.47 2.95 -0.09
N LEU A 109 -2.02 2.13 0.86
CA LEU A 109 -0.61 1.82 1.13
C LEU A 109 -0.36 0.40 0.57
N ALA A 110 0.24 -0.51 1.34
CA ALA A 110 0.34 -1.91 0.95
C ALA A 110 -0.72 -2.80 1.62
N SER A 111 -0.91 -3.99 1.07
CA SER A 111 -1.56 -5.12 1.77
C SER A 111 -0.65 -5.63 2.91
N GLU A 112 -1.20 -6.42 3.84
CA GLU A 112 -0.40 -6.93 5.00
C GLU A 112 0.80 -7.81 4.60
N ASN A 113 0.70 -8.54 3.49
CA ASN A 113 1.81 -9.31 2.92
C ASN A 113 2.86 -8.43 2.20
N GLY A 114 2.67 -7.10 2.22
CA GLY A 114 3.49 -6.11 1.54
C GLY A 114 3.27 -6.04 0.04
N ASP A 115 2.22 -6.63 -0.52
CA ASP A 115 1.95 -6.60 -1.95
C ASP A 115 0.99 -5.46 -2.32
N THR A 116 1.01 -5.02 -3.57
CA THR A 116 0.07 -4.01 -4.07
C THR A 116 -1.39 -4.41 -3.80
N PRO A 117 -2.28 -3.50 -3.37
CA PRO A 117 -3.69 -3.79 -3.12
C PRO A 117 -4.47 -4.44 -4.28
N LEU A 118 -5.41 -5.33 -3.93
CA LEU A 118 -6.30 -6.04 -4.87
C LEU A 118 -7.73 -5.54 -4.81
N GLN A 119 -8.38 -5.53 -5.99
CA GLN A 119 -9.82 -5.38 -6.11
C GLN A 119 -10.40 -6.70 -6.57
N ILE A 120 -11.39 -7.21 -5.84
CA ILE A 120 -12.08 -8.43 -6.20
C ILE A 120 -13.52 -8.05 -6.54
N GLY A 121 -13.89 -8.31 -7.79
CA GLY A 121 -15.23 -8.05 -8.30
C GLY A 121 -15.82 -9.28 -8.99
N PRO A 122 -17.03 -9.16 -9.57
CA PRO A 122 -17.69 -10.24 -10.30
C PRO A 122 -16.87 -10.79 -11.47
N GLU A 123 -15.97 -9.98 -12.03
CA GLU A 123 -15.08 -10.34 -13.14
C GLU A 123 -13.80 -11.05 -12.68
N GLY A 124 -13.62 -11.28 -11.37
CA GLY A 124 -12.44 -11.90 -10.78
C GLY A 124 -11.50 -10.91 -10.08
N PRO A 125 -10.35 -11.40 -9.57
CA PRO A 125 -9.32 -10.55 -8.98
C PRO A 125 -8.66 -9.68 -10.05
N ARG A 126 -8.52 -8.39 -9.76
CA ARG A 126 -7.67 -7.47 -10.52
C ARG A 126 -6.89 -6.57 -9.59
N GLY A 127 -5.82 -5.97 -10.10
CA GLY A 127 -5.15 -4.93 -9.32
C GLY A 127 -6.02 -3.69 -9.11
N ARG A 128 -5.96 -3.12 -7.90
CA ARG A 128 -6.42 -1.74 -7.66
C ARG A 128 -5.50 -0.76 -8.35
N HIS A 129 -4.20 -1.07 -8.32
CA HIS A 129 -3.14 -0.25 -8.87
C HIS A 129 -2.28 -1.00 -9.89
N PRO A 130 -1.50 -0.28 -10.74
CA PRO A 130 -0.49 -0.90 -11.58
C PRO A 130 0.49 -1.74 -10.75
N GLY A 131 0.73 -2.99 -11.13
CA GLY A 131 1.55 -3.94 -10.36
C GLY A 131 2.92 -3.40 -9.91
N GLY A 132 3.23 -3.65 -8.64
CA GLY A 132 4.45 -3.19 -8.00
C GLY A 132 4.40 -1.75 -7.47
N SER A 133 3.35 -0.97 -7.77
CA SER A 133 3.27 0.42 -7.33
C SER A 133 3.03 0.59 -5.83
N HIS A 134 2.67 -0.45 -5.08
CA HIS A 134 2.49 -0.40 -3.62
C HIS A 134 3.24 -1.51 -2.88
N ASP A 135 4.17 -2.18 -3.56
CA ASP A 135 4.94 -3.24 -2.93
C ASP A 135 5.81 -2.67 -1.78
N GLY A 136 5.91 -3.45 -0.70
CA GLY A 136 6.78 -3.22 0.44
C GLY A 136 6.36 -2.15 1.44
N GLY A 137 5.18 -1.54 1.29
CA GLY A 137 4.77 -0.44 2.19
C GLY A 137 5.69 0.78 2.08
N LEU A 138 6.28 0.98 0.91
CA LEU A 138 7.16 2.10 0.55
C LEU A 138 6.52 3.08 -0.43
N ASN A 139 5.30 2.77 -0.89
CA ASN A 139 4.54 3.65 -1.74
C ASN A 139 3.20 3.95 -1.07
N LEU A 140 2.81 5.21 -1.10
CA LEU A 140 1.71 5.73 -0.30
C LEU A 140 0.84 6.64 -1.16
N ASP A 141 -0.43 6.28 -1.31
CA ASP A 141 -1.43 7.21 -1.81
C ASP A 141 -1.93 8.05 -0.64
N LEU A 142 -1.69 9.35 -0.73
CA LEU A 142 -2.07 10.33 0.28
C LEU A 142 -2.99 11.32 -0.41
N GLY A 143 -4.23 11.43 0.05
CA GLY A 143 -5.16 12.42 -0.46
C GLY A 143 -4.59 13.84 -0.40
N TYR A 144 -5.28 14.78 -1.03
CA TYR A 144 -4.89 16.18 -0.92
C TYR A 144 -5.36 16.82 0.38
N TYR A 145 -4.63 17.82 0.87
CA TYR A 145 -5.25 18.81 1.75
C TYR A 145 -6.27 19.60 0.95
N LEU A 146 -7.52 19.63 1.40
CA LEU A 146 -8.63 20.27 0.68
C LEU A 146 -9.23 21.42 1.48
N THR A 147 -9.81 22.38 0.76
CA THR A 147 -10.66 23.43 1.33
C THR A 147 -12.13 23.02 1.36
N SER A 148 -12.53 22.06 0.53
CA SER A 148 -13.90 21.54 0.44
C SER A 148 -13.92 20.10 -0.09
N GLU A 149 -14.87 19.30 0.40
CA GLU A 149 -15.25 17.95 -0.10
C GLU A 149 -16.51 17.99 -0.98
N GLN A 150 -17.05 19.19 -1.24
CA GLN A 150 -18.22 19.38 -2.08
C GLN A 150 -17.83 19.29 -3.56
N GLY A 151 -18.19 18.19 -4.20
CA GLY A 151 -18.05 18.01 -5.65
C GLY A 151 -19.22 18.57 -6.45
N ARG A 152 -19.03 18.65 -7.77
CA ARG A 152 -20.09 19.03 -8.72
C ARG A 152 -21.15 17.93 -8.88
N HIS A 153 -20.74 16.68 -8.79
CA HIS A 153 -21.58 15.50 -9.06
C HIS A 153 -21.67 14.52 -7.89
N GLU A 154 -20.74 14.59 -6.94
CA GLU A 154 -20.71 13.70 -5.77
C GLU A 154 -20.26 14.44 -4.51
N THR A 155 -20.61 13.88 -3.34
CA THR A 155 -20.19 14.38 -2.03
C THR A 155 -20.18 13.20 -1.04
N PRO A 156 -19.05 12.88 -0.39
CA PRO A 156 -17.76 13.57 -0.52
C PRO A 156 -17.11 13.32 -1.89
N ASP A 157 -16.29 14.28 -2.29
CA ASP A 157 -15.44 14.23 -3.47
C ASP A 157 -14.03 14.60 -3.01
N TYR A 158 -13.02 13.78 -3.31
CA TYR A 158 -11.65 14.02 -2.85
C TYR A 158 -10.76 14.68 -3.90
N ALA A 159 -11.33 15.14 -5.01
CA ALA A 159 -10.57 15.72 -6.09
C ALA A 159 -10.06 17.10 -5.69
N ALA A 160 -8.83 17.41 -6.12
CA ALA A 160 -8.27 18.75 -5.95
C ALA A 160 -8.99 19.82 -6.78
N CYS A 161 -9.86 19.41 -7.72
CA CYS A 161 -10.55 20.27 -8.66
C CYS A 161 -12.04 19.93 -8.78
N SER A 162 -12.88 20.94 -9.00
CA SER A 162 -14.32 20.77 -9.26
C SER A 162 -14.61 20.19 -10.66
N GLU A 163 -13.69 20.37 -11.60
CA GLU A 163 -13.82 19.91 -12.99
C GLU A 163 -12.89 18.73 -13.28
N HIS A 164 -13.36 17.52 -13.01
CA HIS A 164 -12.66 16.27 -13.33
C HIS A 164 -13.58 15.22 -13.98
N HIS A 165 -14.81 15.58 -14.35
CA HIS A 165 -15.76 14.68 -14.99
C HIS A 165 -15.79 14.83 -16.53
N LYS A 166 -16.16 13.77 -17.25
CA LYS A 166 -16.41 13.74 -18.70
C LYS A 166 -17.77 13.08 -19.00
N PRO A 167 -18.39 13.35 -20.17
CA PRO A 167 -19.58 12.62 -20.58
C PRO A 167 -19.26 11.13 -20.79
N GLY A 168 -20.02 10.24 -20.15
CA GLY A 168 -20.02 8.79 -20.37
C GLY A 168 -20.89 8.38 -21.56
N ALA A 169 -20.93 7.08 -21.87
CA ALA A 169 -21.65 6.53 -23.03
C ALA A 169 -23.17 6.84 -23.04
N GLY A 170 -23.77 7.04 -21.87
CA GLY A 170 -25.17 7.45 -21.70
C GLY A 170 -25.37 8.92 -21.36
N GLY A 171 -24.36 9.78 -21.55
CA GLY A 171 -24.39 11.21 -21.20
C GLY A 171 -24.22 11.51 -19.71
N GLN A 172 -24.23 10.50 -18.85
CA GLN A 172 -23.97 10.66 -17.42
C GLN A 172 -22.51 11.06 -17.17
N PRO A 173 -22.24 11.91 -16.16
CA PRO A 173 -20.87 12.29 -15.81
C PRO A 173 -20.11 11.06 -15.30
N VAL A 174 -18.92 10.83 -15.83
CA VAL A 174 -17.97 9.82 -15.35
C VAL A 174 -16.65 10.48 -15.05
N ASP A 175 -15.93 9.97 -14.06
CA ASP A 175 -14.60 10.47 -13.70
C ASP A 175 -13.65 10.41 -14.92
N ALA A 176 -13.02 11.53 -15.23
CA ALA A 176 -12.02 11.66 -16.29
C ALA A 176 -10.62 11.23 -15.82
N LYS A 177 -10.46 10.99 -14.52
CA LYS A 177 -9.25 10.58 -13.81
C LYS A 177 -8.15 11.65 -13.74
N ILE A 178 -8.49 12.88 -14.11
CA ILE A 178 -7.59 14.03 -14.16
C ILE A 178 -8.35 15.32 -13.84
N CYS A 179 -7.64 16.32 -13.33
CA CYS A 179 -8.17 17.68 -13.32
C CYS A 179 -8.19 18.28 -14.72
N LYS A 180 -9.38 18.63 -15.19
CA LYS A 180 -9.61 19.37 -16.43
C LYS A 180 -9.60 20.89 -16.22
N GLY A 181 -10.00 21.31 -15.03
CA GLY A 181 -9.93 22.70 -14.57
C GLY A 181 -8.81 22.91 -13.55
N PRO A 182 -8.66 24.14 -13.02
CA PRO A 182 -7.69 24.42 -11.96
C PRO A 182 -7.95 23.56 -10.71
N ALA A 183 -6.91 23.36 -9.90
CA ALA A 183 -7.01 22.72 -8.58
C ALA A 183 -7.67 23.66 -7.55
N ASP A 184 -8.90 24.09 -7.81
CA ASP A 184 -9.65 25.11 -7.07
C ASP A 184 -10.06 24.70 -5.65
N ARG A 185 -9.99 23.40 -5.34
CA ARG A 185 -10.33 22.85 -4.01
C ARG A 185 -9.10 22.47 -3.19
N LEU A 186 -7.91 22.58 -3.77
CA LEU A 186 -6.65 22.30 -3.08
C LEU A 186 -6.36 23.38 -2.03
N ASP A 187 -6.10 22.96 -0.79
CA ASP A 187 -5.42 23.81 0.20
C ASP A 187 -3.94 23.90 -0.16
N THR A 188 -3.67 24.77 -1.13
CA THR A 188 -2.36 24.91 -1.76
C THR A 188 -1.25 25.22 -0.76
N PRO A 189 -1.41 26.14 0.22
CA PRO A 189 -0.41 26.36 1.26
C PRO A 189 -0.07 25.08 2.03
N ARG A 190 -1.05 24.35 2.58
CA ARG A 190 -0.76 23.15 3.38
C ARG A 190 -0.16 22.02 2.56
N GLN A 191 -0.68 21.78 1.35
CA GLN A 191 -0.11 20.80 0.44
C GLN A 191 1.35 21.12 0.10
N THR A 192 1.65 22.39 -0.22
CA THR A 192 3.00 22.83 -0.56
C THR A 192 3.97 22.65 0.61
N PHE A 193 3.56 23.05 1.81
CA PHE A 193 4.42 22.93 3.00
C PHE A 193 4.68 21.46 3.33
N PHE A 194 3.65 20.61 3.30
CA PHE A 194 3.79 19.18 3.56
C PHE A 194 4.80 18.51 2.63
N LEU A 195 4.69 18.75 1.32
CA LEU A 195 5.61 18.17 0.34
C LEU A 195 7.05 18.69 0.53
N LEU A 196 7.23 19.99 0.81
CA LEU A 196 8.55 20.55 1.12
C LEU A 196 9.14 20.00 2.43
N GLU A 197 8.29 19.70 3.41
CA GLU A 197 8.71 19.13 4.68
C GLU A 197 9.15 17.67 4.54
N LEU A 198 8.48 16.87 3.68
CA LEU A 198 8.96 15.54 3.30
C LEU A 198 10.38 15.63 2.72
N LEU A 199 10.62 16.54 1.78
CA LEU A 199 11.95 16.74 1.17
C LEU A 199 12.98 17.26 2.15
N ARG A 200 12.57 18.07 3.11
CA ARG A 200 13.46 18.55 4.16
C ARG A 200 13.92 17.42 5.06
N LEU A 201 12.98 16.57 5.51
CA LEU A 201 13.29 15.38 6.28
C LEU A 201 14.19 14.41 5.51
N ASP A 202 13.91 14.20 4.22
CA ASP A 202 14.74 13.38 3.34
C ASP A 202 16.17 13.94 3.20
N ARG A 203 16.31 15.23 2.88
CA ARG A 203 17.61 15.89 2.74
C ARG A 203 18.43 15.85 4.03
N GLU A 204 17.81 16.20 5.16
CA GLU A 204 18.51 16.30 6.45
C GLU A 204 18.98 14.95 6.98
N ARG A 205 18.26 13.87 6.66
CA ARG A 205 18.49 12.55 7.28
C ARG A 205 19.09 11.52 6.33
N PHE A 206 18.72 11.59 5.06
CA PHE A 206 19.04 10.60 4.04
C PHE A 206 19.75 11.21 2.83
N ALA A 207 20.23 12.45 2.94
CA ALA A 207 20.93 13.18 1.88
C ALA A 207 20.11 13.34 0.58
N GLY A 208 18.77 13.24 0.66
CA GLY A 208 17.87 13.34 -0.50
C GLY A 208 17.83 12.06 -1.34
N GLU A 209 18.22 10.92 -0.76
CA GLU A 209 18.27 9.64 -1.45
C GLU A 209 17.00 8.80 -1.25
N TRP A 210 16.10 9.18 -0.35
CA TRP A 210 14.99 8.31 0.02
C TRP A 210 13.72 8.57 -0.78
N VAL A 211 13.32 9.82 -1.00
CA VAL A 211 12.15 10.13 -1.82
C VAL A 211 12.54 9.94 -3.29
N GLU A 212 11.90 8.98 -3.95
CA GLU A 212 12.23 8.61 -5.34
C GLU A 212 11.42 9.41 -6.34
N ALA A 213 10.11 9.49 -6.12
CA ALA A 213 9.16 10.14 -7.02
C ALA A 213 7.88 10.53 -6.27
N ILE A 214 7.19 11.54 -6.79
CA ILE A 214 5.89 11.98 -6.31
C ILE A 214 4.94 12.05 -7.51
N GLY A 215 4.07 11.05 -7.66
CA GLY A 215 2.98 11.06 -8.60
C GLY A 215 1.95 12.13 -8.21
N ILE A 216 1.64 13.04 -9.13
CA ILE A 216 0.77 14.19 -8.83
C ILE A 216 0.02 14.65 -10.09
N ASP A 217 -1.20 15.15 -9.91
CA ASP A 217 -1.95 15.76 -11.03
C ASP A 217 -1.25 17.05 -11.52
N ALA A 218 -1.29 17.29 -12.83
CA ALA A 218 -0.61 18.42 -13.45
C ALA A 218 -1.09 19.79 -12.94
N GLN A 219 -2.39 19.92 -12.63
CA GLN A 219 -2.97 21.17 -12.11
C GLN A 219 -2.55 21.40 -10.67
N VAL A 220 -2.47 20.34 -9.88
CA VAL A 220 -1.96 20.38 -8.50
C VAL A 220 -0.46 20.72 -8.51
N ARG A 221 0.34 20.08 -9.37
CA ARG A 221 1.76 20.41 -9.57
C ARG A 221 1.95 21.90 -9.86
N ALA A 222 1.15 22.45 -10.79
CA ALA A 222 1.25 23.86 -11.15
C ALA A 222 0.95 24.78 -9.95
N ALA A 223 -0.11 24.50 -9.19
CA ALA A 223 -0.47 25.26 -8.00
C ALA A 223 0.62 25.20 -6.91
N VAL A 224 1.12 24.00 -6.61
CA VAL A 224 2.16 23.78 -5.59
C VAL A 224 3.47 24.47 -5.98
N LEU A 225 3.93 24.33 -7.23
CA LEU A 225 5.17 24.98 -7.68
C LEU A 225 5.04 26.50 -7.70
N ALA A 226 3.89 27.05 -8.07
CA ALA A 226 3.64 28.49 -7.99
C ALA A 226 3.75 29.00 -6.54
N GLN A 227 3.11 28.30 -5.59
CA GLN A 227 3.18 28.64 -4.16
C GLN A 227 4.60 28.51 -3.61
N ALA A 228 5.31 27.44 -3.94
CA ALA A 228 6.68 27.20 -3.49
C ALA A 228 7.66 28.26 -4.03
N ARG A 229 7.52 28.66 -5.31
CA ARG A 229 8.30 29.76 -5.92
C ARG A 229 8.02 31.09 -5.23
N GLN A 230 6.76 31.38 -4.92
CA GLN A 230 6.37 32.59 -4.18
C GLN A 230 7.01 32.61 -2.78
N TRP A 231 6.96 31.49 -2.06
CA TRP A 231 7.60 31.36 -0.74
C TRP A 231 9.11 31.48 -0.81
N ALA A 232 9.76 30.90 -1.82
CA ALA A 232 11.20 31.04 -2.05
C ALA A 232 11.59 32.51 -2.29
N ALA A 233 10.85 33.23 -3.14
CA ALA A 233 11.10 34.65 -3.41
C ALA A 233 10.96 35.53 -2.16
N ARG A 234 10.02 35.17 -1.26
CA ARG A 234 9.77 35.87 0.01
C ARG A 234 10.58 35.35 1.20
N ARG A 235 11.40 34.30 1.00
CA ARG A 235 12.11 33.57 2.07
C ARG A 235 11.19 33.09 3.20
N GLN A 236 9.96 32.74 2.85
CA GLN A 236 8.97 32.23 3.80
C GLN A 236 9.25 30.76 4.12
N HIS A 237 9.00 30.36 5.37
CA HIS A 237 9.10 28.97 5.82
C HIS A 237 10.45 28.27 5.52
N GLY A 238 11.53 29.02 5.34
CA GLY A 238 12.84 28.47 4.99
C GLY A 238 12.93 27.87 3.58
N VAL A 239 11.97 28.15 2.70
CA VAL A 239 11.94 27.64 1.33
C VAL A 239 13.01 28.33 0.49
N THR A 240 13.75 27.54 -0.30
CA THR A 240 14.83 28.02 -1.18
C THR A 240 14.54 27.64 -2.63
N ALA A 241 15.17 28.34 -3.59
CA ALA A 241 15.08 27.99 -5.00
C ALA A 241 15.54 26.55 -5.29
N ALA A 242 16.57 26.08 -4.59
CA ALA A 242 17.05 24.71 -4.70
C ALA A 242 16.00 23.69 -4.24
N ALA A 243 15.30 23.95 -3.14
CA ALA A 243 14.21 23.07 -2.68
C ALA A 243 13.07 23.00 -3.69
N VAL A 244 12.73 24.12 -4.34
CA VAL A 244 11.72 24.15 -5.41
C VAL A 244 12.17 23.32 -6.61
N GLN A 245 13.43 23.45 -7.02
CA GLN A 245 13.99 22.66 -8.13
C GLN A 245 13.98 21.15 -7.83
N THR A 246 14.35 20.75 -6.61
CA THR A 246 14.26 19.34 -6.17
C THR A 246 12.82 18.84 -6.21
N LEU A 247 11.87 19.63 -5.70
CA LEU A 247 10.45 19.26 -5.73
C LEU A 247 9.94 19.09 -7.17
N GLU A 248 10.30 20.02 -8.06
CA GLU A 248 9.94 19.96 -9.48
C GLU A 248 10.55 18.75 -10.20
N ALA A 249 11.76 18.35 -9.84
CA ALA A 249 12.45 17.19 -10.43
C ALA A 249 11.87 15.84 -9.96
N LEU A 250 11.28 15.80 -8.77
CA LEU A 250 10.65 14.58 -8.22
C LEU A 250 9.19 14.40 -8.66
N PHE A 251 8.55 15.44 -9.18
CA PHE A 251 7.16 15.34 -9.65
C PHE A 251 7.03 14.55 -10.94
N ALA A 252 6.33 13.42 -10.84
CA ALA A 252 5.88 12.61 -11.96
C ALA A 252 4.43 12.96 -12.29
N SER A 253 4.22 13.67 -13.39
CA SER A 253 2.89 14.18 -13.80
C SER A 253 2.69 14.13 -15.31
N SER A 254 3.65 13.58 -16.06
CA SER A 254 3.64 13.56 -17.52
C SER A 254 2.89 12.34 -18.06
N PRO A 255 2.14 12.47 -19.18
CA PRO A 255 1.51 11.35 -19.88
C PRO A 255 2.48 10.23 -20.25
N TYR A 256 3.74 10.57 -20.47
CA TYR A 256 4.80 9.64 -20.86
C TYR A 256 5.39 8.85 -19.68
N GLU A 257 5.13 9.29 -18.44
CA GLU A 257 5.65 8.65 -17.24
C GLU A 257 4.71 7.53 -16.74
N GLY A 258 3.48 7.43 -17.29
CA GLY A 258 2.46 6.47 -16.85
C GLY A 258 1.63 6.94 -15.64
N TRP A 259 1.91 8.15 -15.12
CA TRP A 259 1.29 8.70 -13.90
C TRP A 259 0.21 9.76 -14.16
N ALA A 260 0.11 10.33 -15.37
CA ALA A 260 -0.73 11.52 -15.58
C ALA A 260 -2.24 11.31 -15.51
N TYR A 261 -2.73 10.07 -15.40
CA TYR A 261 -4.15 9.74 -15.56
C TYR A 261 -4.79 9.13 -14.30
N SER A 262 -4.23 9.39 -13.10
CA SER A 262 -4.72 8.75 -11.87
C SER A 262 -4.55 9.52 -10.55
N HIS A 263 -4.05 10.77 -10.52
CA HIS A 263 -3.64 11.43 -9.27
C HIS A 263 -4.42 12.72 -8.93
N HIS A 264 -5.63 12.88 -9.45
CA HIS A 264 -6.42 14.08 -9.15
C HIS A 264 -7.10 14.06 -7.77
N HIS A 265 -7.11 12.91 -7.08
CA HIS A 265 -7.59 12.74 -5.70
C HIS A 265 -6.47 12.68 -4.65
N HIS A 266 -5.25 12.32 -5.04
CA HIS A 266 -4.13 12.06 -4.13
C HIS A 266 -2.78 12.32 -4.77
N VAL A 267 -1.74 12.47 -3.95
CA VAL A 267 -0.34 12.26 -4.35
C VAL A 267 0.04 10.80 -4.14
N HIS A 268 0.83 10.25 -5.06
CA HIS A 268 1.49 8.97 -4.86
C HIS A 268 2.95 9.21 -4.45
N LEU A 269 3.28 8.98 -3.18
CA LEU A 269 4.64 9.12 -2.67
C LEU A 269 5.37 7.78 -2.79
N ARG A 270 6.46 7.75 -3.56
CA ARG A 270 7.32 6.56 -3.69
C ARG A 270 8.66 6.76 -2.99
N LEU A 271 9.00 5.81 -2.13
CA LEU A 271 10.24 5.78 -1.35
C LEU A 271 11.17 4.67 -1.83
N ARG A 272 12.47 4.94 -1.87
CA ARG A 272 13.47 3.93 -2.18
C ARG A 272 13.61 2.92 -1.03
N PRO A 273 13.84 1.63 -1.33
CA PRO A 273 14.14 0.62 -0.31
C PRO A 273 15.60 0.77 0.17
N LEU A 274 15.86 1.77 1.01
CA LEU A 274 17.20 1.97 1.59
C LEU A 274 17.50 0.90 2.65
N GLU A 275 18.76 0.47 2.74
CA GLU A 275 19.19 -0.52 3.73
C GLU A 275 19.09 0.00 5.16
N GLY A 276 18.21 -0.61 5.96
CA GLY A 276 17.99 -0.24 7.37
C GLY A 276 19.16 -0.53 8.31
N SER A 277 20.03 -1.49 7.97
CA SER A 277 21.23 -1.85 8.73
C SER A 277 22.51 -1.15 8.21
N GLY A 278 22.42 -0.46 7.07
CA GLY A 278 23.54 0.18 6.40
C GLY A 278 23.81 1.61 6.89
N ARG A 279 24.35 2.46 6.01
CA ARG A 279 24.75 3.84 6.35
C ARG A 279 23.60 4.74 6.86
N HIS A 280 22.35 4.39 6.56
CA HIS A 280 21.17 5.16 6.98
C HIS A 280 20.54 4.65 8.28
N ARG A 281 21.10 3.61 8.93
CA ARG A 281 20.55 3.02 10.16
C ARG A 281 20.22 4.06 11.23
N ARG A 282 21.19 4.92 11.57
CA ARG A 282 21.00 5.97 12.58
C ARG A 282 19.91 6.97 12.20
N ALA A 283 19.80 7.30 10.91
CA ALA A 283 18.78 8.21 10.41
C ALA A 283 17.38 7.63 10.58
N PHE A 284 17.21 6.33 10.30
CA PHE A 284 15.97 5.60 10.56
C PHE A 284 15.64 5.53 12.05
N GLU A 285 16.59 5.10 12.89
CA GLU A 285 16.40 5.02 14.34
C GLU A 285 15.93 6.37 14.92
N GLN A 286 16.58 7.46 14.53
CA GLN A 286 16.19 8.81 14.96
C GLN A 286 14.82 9.26 14.44
N LEU A 287 14.48 8.93 13.19
CA LEU A 287 13.18 9.27 12.61
C LEU A 287 12.05 8.58 13.39
N ILE A 288 12.21 7.27 13.65
CA ILE A 288 11.26 6.46 14.40
C ILE A 288 11.13 6.95 15.83
N GLU A 289 12.24 7.27 16.50
CA GLU A 289 12.20 7.79 17.86
C GLU A 289 11.50 9.15 17.94
N GLN A 290 11.74 10.03 16.97
CA GLN A 290 11.04 11.31 16.91
C GLN A 290 9.53 11.16 16.70
N ASP A 291 9.11 10.22 15.87
CA ASP A 291 7.69 9.87 15.71
C ASP A 291 7.09 9.37 17.03
N ARG A 292 7.76 8.45 17.73
CA ARG A 292 7.30 7.97 19.05
C ARG A 292 7.16 9.09 20.07
N LEU A 293 8.16 9.96 20.17
CA LEU A 293 8.14 11.12 21.06
C LEU A 293 7.04 12.13 20.68
N LEU A 294 6.76 12.27 19.38
CA LEU A 294 5.65 13.09 18.90
C LEU A 294 4.31 12.52 19.34
N GLU A 295 4.04 11.26 19.02
CA GLU A 295 2.80 10.57 19.38
C GLU A 295 2.56 10.58 20.90
N ALA A 296 3.61 10.30 21.68
CA ALA A 296 3.57 10.36 23.14
C ALA A 296 3.16 11.75 23.65
N ARG A 297 3.70 12.82 23.06
CA ARG A 297 3.39 14.20 23.44
C ARG A 297 1.96 14.58 23.09
N LEU A 298 1.50 14.21 21.90
CA LEU A 298 0.13 14.48 21.45
C LEU A 298 -0.89 13.78 22.36
N LEU A 299 -0.63 12.53 22.72
CA LEU A 299 -1.48 11.79 23.64
C LEU A 299 -1.42 12.32 25.07
N ALA A 300 -0.24 12.65 25.58
CA ALA A 300 -0.08 13.19 26.94
C ALA A 300 -0.84 14.52 27.14
N GLY A 301 -1.05 15.29 26.06
CA GLY A 301 -1.90 16.48 26.05
C GLY A 301 -3.38 16.23 25.77
N SER A 302 -3.80 14.98 25.61
CA SER A 302 -5.19 14.60 25.29
C SER A 302 -5.97 14.16 26.54
N PRO A 303 -7.32 14.15 26.48
CA PRO A 303 -8.16 13.60 27.56
C PRO A 303 -7.92 12.12 27.86
N ALA A 304 -7.26 11.38 26.95
CA ALA A 304 -6.93 9.97 27.13
C ALA A 304 -5.70 9.74 28.04
N ALA A 305 -4.98 10.80 28.42
CA ALA A 305 -3.85 10.69 29.34
C ALA A 305 -4.28 10.83 30.80
N VAL A 306 -3.58 10.12 31.68
CA VAL A 306 -3.72 10.26 33.14
C VAL A 306 -2.38 10.70 33.71
N ARG A 307 -2.38 11.83 34.45
CA ARG A 307 -1.17 12.44 35.04
C ARG A 307 -0.05 12.68 34.03
N GLY A 308 -0.37 12.94 32.76
CA GLY A 308 0.60 13.12 31.68
C GLY A 308 1.28 11.81 31.22
N CYS A 309 0.72 10.66 31.56
CA CYS A 309 1.07 9.34 31.02
C CYS A 309 -0.05 8.85 30.10
N ALA A 310 0.31 8.24 28.96
CA ALA A 310 -0.64 7.74 27.97
C ALA A 310 -0.23 6.38 27.42
N LEU A 311 -1.21 5.66 26.87
CA LEU A 311 -1.03 4.35 26.23
C LEU A 311 -0.88 4.50 24.72
N LEU A 312 0.32 4.21 24.22
CA LEU A 312 0.62 4.00 22.81
C LEU A 312 0.28 2.57 22.42
N THR A 313 -0.36 2.42 21.27
CA THR A 313 -0.70 1.13 20.67
C THR A 313 -0.31 1.13 19.22
N GLU A 314 0.42 0.11 18.78
CA GLU A 314 0.81 -0.03 17.37
C GLU A 314 0.61 -1.47 16.91
N LEU A 315 -0.21 -1.66 15.88
CA LEU A 315 -0.38 -2.94 15.24
C LEU A 315 0.72 -3.12 14.19
N SER A 316 1.49 -4.18 14.33
CA SER A 316 2.51 -4.58 13.38
C SER A 316 2.23 -5.99 12.85
N SER A 317 2.80 -6.31 11.70
CA SER A 317 2.72 -7.63 11.08
C SER A 317 4.09 -8.00 10.54
N PHE A 318 4.49 -9.23 10.82
CA PHE A 318 5.66 -9.87 10.23
C PHE A 318 5.26 -11.25 9.76
N ASN A 319 5.49 -11.55 8.48
CA ASN A 319 5.10 -12.84 7.91
C ASN A 319 3.62 -13.20 8.20
N LEU A 320 2.74 -12.19 8.14
CA LEU A 320 1.31 -12.31 8.44
C LEU A 320 0.97 -12.71 9.89
N ALA A 321 1.96 -12.67 10.78
CA ALA A 321 1.76 -12.77 12.22
C ALA A 321 1.65 -11.35 12.79
N ARG A 322 0.48 -11.03 13.35
CA ARG A 322 0.21 -9.73 13.94
C ARG A 322 0.65 -9.66 15.39
N SER A 323 1.30 -8.58 15.74
CA SER A 323 1.64 -8.19 17.10
C SER A 323 1.07 -6.82 17.40
N LEU A 324 0.62 -6.63 18.63
CA LEU A 324 0.25 -5.33 19.16
C LEU A 324 1.32 -4.90 20.17
N ASP A 325 2.03 -3.82 19.83
CA ASP A 325 2.95 -3.14 20.73
C ASP A 325 2.15 -2.22 21.65
N LEU A 326 2.23 -2.46 22.96
CA LEU A 326 1.60 -1.67 24.02
C LEU A 326 2.68 -0.95 24.82
N ARG A 327 2.69 0.38 24.78
CA ARG A 327 3.75 1.18 25.43
C ARG A 327 3.17 2.34 26.22
N LEU A 328 3.64 2.54 27.45
CA LEU A 328 3.38 3.79 28.15
C LEU A 328 4.36 4.87 27.70
N ALA A 329 3.85 6.05 27.41
CA ALA A 329 4.67 7.20 27.06
C ALA A 329 4.10 8.52 27.56
N GLY A 330 4.99 9.48 27.75
CA GLY A 330 4.69 10.79 28.32
C GLY A 330 5.47 11.07 29.61
N PRO A 331 5.64 12.35 29.98
CA PRO A 331 6.44 12.75 31.14
C PRO A 331 5.90 12.20 32.47
N GLY A 332 4.61 11.90 32.54
CA GLY A 332 3.97 11.32 33.74
C GLY A 332 4.36 9.87 34.01
N CYS A 333 4.83 9.13 33.01
CA CYS A 333 5.04 7.68 33.14
C CYS A 333 6.23 7.31 34.04
N ALA A 334 7.16 8.23 34.29
CA ALA A 334 8.28 8.00 35.21
C ALA A 334 7.85 7.75 36.67
N GLN A 335 6.61 8.12 37.02
CA GLN A 335 6.04 7.95 38.36
C GLN A 335 5.35 6.59 38.54
N VAL A 336 5.18 5.82 37.46
CA VAL A 336 4.56 4.49 37.49
C VAL A 336 5.48 3.52 38.23
N ARG A 337 4.91 2.69 39.10
CA ARG A 337 5.60 1.68 39.91
C ARG A 337 5.14 0.26 39.55
N THR A 338 3.88 0.11 39.19
CA THR A 338 3.33 -1.16 38.70
C THR A 338 2.58 -0.92 37.40
N LEU A 339 2.76 -1.83 36.45
CA LEU A 339 2.08 -1.83 35.16
C LEU A 339 1.52 -3.21 34.89
N ARG A 340 0.23 -3.27 34.59
CA ARG A 340 -0.43 -4.43 34.01
C ARG A 340 -1.14 -4.02 32.74
N LEU A 341 -1.05 -4.84 31.71
CA LEU A 341 -1.61 -4.59 30.40
C LEU A 341 -2.52 -5.75 30.03
N ARG A 342 -3.61 -5.46 29.33
CA ARG A 342 -4.41 -6.50 28.69
C ARG A 342 -4.94 -6.03 27.35
N PHE A 343 -5.37 -7.02 26.56
CA PHE A 343 -5.89 -6.81 25.24
C PHE A 343 -7.22 -7.55 25.07
N HIS A 344 -8.24 -6.82 24.63
CA HIS A 344 -9.58 -7.30 24.28
C HIS A 344 -10.18 -8.25 25.33
N GLY A 345 -10.19 -7.83 26.60
CA GLY A 345 -10.79 -8.61 27.70
C GLY A 345 -10.02 -9.86 28.10
N GLY A 346 -8.83 -10.09 27.54
CA GLY A 346 -7.93 -11.15 27.97
C GLY A 346 -7.34 -10.94 29.37
N GLU A 347 -6.47 -11.86 29.77
CA GLU A 347 -5.80 -11.80 31.06
C GLU A 347 -4.89 -10.58 31.20
N TRP A 348 -4.76 -10.10 32.44
CA TRP A 348 -3.84 -9.03 32.78
C TRP A 348 -2.41 -9.57 32.89
N GLU A 349 -1.51 -9.04 32.08
CA GLU A 349 -0.10 -9.40 32.04
C GLU A 349 0.79 -8.26 32.53
N THR A 350 1.86 -8.59 33.23
CA THR A 350 2.95 -7.64 33.51
C THR A 350 3.96 -7.66 32.35
N PRO A 351 4.55 -6.50 31.99
CA PRO A 351 5.67 -6.43 31.05
C PRO A 351 6.73 -7.49 31.36
N ARG A 352 7.14 -8.24 30.34
CA ARG A 352 8.08 -9.37 30.51
C ARG A 352 9.54 -8.92 30.48
N ASP A 353 9.84 -7.85 29.76
CA ASP A 353 11.20 -7.35 29.61
C ASP A 353 11.53 -6.37 30.75
N PRO A 354 12.45 -6.73 31.68
CA PRO A 354 12.85 -5.82 32.75
C PRO A 354 13.61 -4.60 32.25
N LEU A 355 14.16 -4.62 31.03
CA LEU A 355 14.85 -3.48 30.41
C LEU A 355 13.87 -2.50 29.76
N GLU A 356 12.67 -2.96 29.41
CA GLU A 356 11.59 -2.12 28.90
C GLU A 356 10.31 -2.26 29.76
N PRO A 357 10.34 -1.86 31.05
CA PRO A 357 9.25 -2.10 31.99
C PRO A 357 7.95 -1.33 31.69
N LEU A 358 7.96 -0.48 30.66
CA LEU A 358 6.83 0.30 30.18
C LEU A 358 6.30 -0.20 28.83
N HIS A 359 6.79 -1.35 28.37
CA HIS A 359 6.52 -1.90 27.05
C HIS A 359 6.14 -3.38 27.14
N HIS A 360 5.12 -3.77 26.39
CA HIS A 360 4.71 -5.16 26.27
C HIS A 360 4.20 -5.43 24.87
N VAL A 361 4.47 -6.64 24.37
CA VAL A 361 4.03 -7.08 23.06
C VAL A 361 3.08 -8.25 23.25
N VAL A 362 1.88 -8.15 22.67
CA VAL A 362 0.89 -9.22 22.69
C VAL A 362 0.60 -9.69 21.27
N ASN A 363 0.30 -10.98 21.13
CA ASN A 363 -0.16 -11.52 19.85
C ASN A 363 -1.55 -10.96 19.55
N ALA A 364 -1.73 -10.37 18.37
CA ALA A 364 -3.02 -9.92 17.89
C ALA A 364 -3.62 -10.99 16.97
N PRO A 365 -4.94 -11.24 17.03
CA PRO A 365 -5.57 -12.21 16.14
C PRO A 365 -5.45 -11.74 14.70
N ALA A 366 -5.06 -12.67 13.83
CA ALA A 366 -5.04 -12.41 12.41
C ALA A 366 -6.47 -12.10 11.95
N THR A 367 -7.45 -13.01 12.14
CA THR A 367 -8.89 -12.82 11.84
C THR A 367 -9.64 -12.40 13.11
N PRO A 368 -9.70 -11.11 13.47
CA PRO A 368 -10.53 -10.69 14.58
C PRO A 368 -12.01 -10.90 14.22
N ALA A 369 -12.80 -11.38 15.18
CA ALA A 369 -14.26 -11.43 15.06
C ALA A 369 -14.92 -10.05 15.30
N PHE A 370 -14.10 -9.01 15.45
CA PHE A 370 -14.47 -7.67 15.86
C PHE A 370 -13.70 -6.65 15.00
N GLY A 371 -14.35 -5.55 14.63
CA GLY A 371 -13.72 -4.48 13.85
C GLY A 371 -12.78 -3.58 14.66
N SER A 372 -12.91 -3.61 15.99
CA SER A 372 -12.07 -2.84 16.91
C SER A 372 -11.74 -3.64 18.18
N ALA A 373 -10.55 -3.39 18.71
CA ALA A 373 -10.04 -4.03 19.91
C ALA A 373 -9.72 -2.99 20.98
N LEU A 374 -9.86 -3.37 22.24
CA LEU A 374 -9.54 -2.51 23.37
C LEU A 374 -8.20 -2.93 23.99
N ALA A 375 -7.23 -2.02 24.02
CA ALA A 375 -6.03 -2.15 24.82
C ALA A 375 -6.21 -1.37 26.13
N GLU A 376 -5.82 -1.97 27.25
CA GLU A 376 -5.95 -1.35 28.57
C GLU A 376 -4.65 -1.46 29.36
N ALA A 377 -4.34 -0.41 30.13
CA ALA A 377 -3.20 -0.37 31.04
C ALA A 377 -3.63 0.06 32.44
N GLU A 378 -3.43 -0.81 33.42
CA GLU A 378 -3.60 -0.53 34.84
C GLU A 378 -2.27 -0.08 35.43
N LEU A 379 -2.27 1.11 36.02
CA LEU A 379 -1.10 1.80 36.55
C LEU A 379 -1.23 1.92 38.07
N GLY A 380 -0.14 1.62 38.79
CA GLY A 380 0.01 1.99 40.20
C GLY A 380 1.11 3.02 40.38
N PHE A 381 0.84 4.05 41.17
CA PHE A 381 1.77 5.14 41.46
C PHE A 381 2.38 5.02 42.86
N ALA A 382 3.47 5.76 43.11
CA ALA A 382 4.18 5.73 44.39
C ALA A 382 3.35 6.24 45.58
N ASP A 383 2.32 7.05 45.33
CA ASP A 383 1.38 7.57 46.33
C ASP A 383 0.22 6.59 46.62
N GLY A 384 0.26 5.38 46.05
CA GLY A 384 -0.77 4.36 46.22
C GLY A 384 -2.00 4.55 45.32
N GLN A 385 -2.08 5.63 44.54
CA GLN A 385 -3.16 5.80 43.59
C GLN A 385 -3.06 4.82 42.42
N GLN A 386 -4.21 4.49 41.85
CA GLN A 386 -4.32 3.68 40.65
C GLN A 386 -4.98 4.46 39.51
N ALA A 387 -4.59 4.15 38.28
CA ALA A 387 -5.22 4.68 37.09
C ALA A 387 -5.42 3.60 36.02
N LEU A 388 -6.40 3.83 35.16
CA LEU A 388 -6.67 2.98 34.02
C LEU A 388 -6.60 3.83 32.74
N LEU A 389 -5.72 3.42 31.83
CA LEU A 389 -5.68 3.95 30.47
C LEU A 389 -6.37 2.96 29.54
N ARG A 390 -7.10 3.49 28.55
CA ARG A 390 -7.81 2.69 27.55
C ARG A 390 -7.57 3.26 26.18
N ARG A 391 -7.39 2.36 25.21
CA ARG A 391 -7.26 2.75 23.80
C ARG A 391 -7.95 1.73 22.92
N GLU A 392 -8.93 2.23 22.16
CA GLU A 392 -9.52 1.47 21.08
C GLU A 392 -8.61 1.54 19.85
N LEU A 393 -8.40 0.38 19.22
CA LEU A 393 -7.66 0.27 17.98
C LEU A 393 -8.51 -0.46 16.95
N ALA A 394 -8.60 0.10 15.75
CA ALA A 394 -9.18 -0.62 14.62
C ALA A 394 -8.28 -1.82 14.30
N LEU A 395 -8.83 -3.03 14.34
CA LEU A 395 -8.16 -4.18 13.77
C LEU A 395 -8.76 -4.42 12.41
N PRO A 396 -8.00 -4.24 11.32
CA PRO A 396 -8.53 -4.51 10.00
C PRO A 396 -8.99 -5.96 9.95
N ALA A 397 -10.31 -6.13 9.80
CA ALA A 397 -10.91 -7.39 9.46
C ALA A 397 -10.26 -7.84 8.16
N GLN A 398 -9.76 -9.05 8.16
CA GLN A 398 -9.03 -9.55 7.01
C GLN A 398 -9.85 -10.61 6.33
N ALA A 399 -10.13 -10.32 5.08
CA ALA A 399 -10.57 -11.35 4.19
C ALA A 399 -9.49 -12.45 4.10
N PRO A 400 -9.83 -13.74 4.24
CA PRO A 400 -8.87 -14.85 4.28
C PRO A 400 -7.85 -14.85 3.13
N TRP A 401 -8.24 -14.30 1.98
CA TRP A 401 -7.47 -14.30 0.74
C TRP A 401 -6.46 -13.17 0.58
N LEU A 402 -6.65 -12.03 1.26
CA LEU A 402 -5.66 -10.94 1.27
C LEU A 402 -4.41 -11.28 2.10
N ARG A 403 -4.39 -12.49 2.67
CA ARG A 403 -3.28 -13.14 3.37
C ARG A 403 -2.63 -14.28 2.60
N VAL A 404 -3.15 -14.61 1.42
CA VAL A 404 -2.73 -15.86 0.80
C VAL A 404 -1.36 -15.63 0.19
N ARG A 405 -0.35 -16.12 0.92
CA ARG A 405 0.93 -16.46 0.33
C ARG A 405 0.70 -17.62 -0.62
N VAL A 406 0.87 -17.38 -1.92
CA VAL A 406 0.80 -18.40 -2.95
C VAL A 406 2.21 -18.76 -3.41
N GLU A 407 2.62 -20.00 -3.16
CA GLU A 407 3.85 -20.56 -3.66
C GLU A 407 3.60 -21.84 -4.45
N ALA A 408 4.54 -22.21 -5.33
CA ALA A 408 4.42 -23.43 -6.12
C ALA A 408 4.25 -24.69 -5.24
N ARG A 409 4.82 -24.70 -4.03
CA ARG A 409 4.69 -25.81 -3.06
C ARG A 409 3.28 -26.02 -2.52
N ASP A 410 2.41 -25.00 -2.62
CA ASP A 410 1.04 -25.08 -2.14
C ASP A 410 0.12 -25.80 -3.12
N PHE A 411 0.62 -26.09 -4.33
CA PHE A 411 -0.08 -26.81 -5.37
C PHE A 411 0.43 -28.24 -5.46
N VAL A 412 -0.49 -29.19 -5.29
CA VAL A 412 -0.18 -30.61 -5.36
C VAL A 412 -0.85 -31.20 -6.59
N ALA A 413 -0.03 -31.51 -7.60
CA ALA A 413 -0.50 -32.25 -8.75
C ALA A 413 -0.57 -33.75 -8.43
N ARG A 414 -1.73 -34.35 -8.66
CA ARG A 414 -1.98 -35.78 -8.54
C ARG A 414 -2.28 -36.37 -9.90
N THR A 415 -1.76 -37.57 -10.13
CA THR A 415 -2.02 -38.31 -11.37
C THR A 415 -2.55 -39.71 -11.07
N GLN A 416 -3.45 -40.18 -11.92
CA GLN A 416 -3.99 -41.53 -11.86
C GLN A 416 -4.12 -42.08 -13.28
N ALA A 417 -3.48 -43.23 -13.54
CA ALA A 417 -3.67 -43.95 -14.79
C ALA A 417 -5.10 -44.50 -14.87
N GLN A 418 -5.74 -44.31 -16.02
CA GLN A 418 -7.07 -44.83 -16.34
C GLN A 418 -7.02 -45.56 -17.69
N ALA A 419 -8.02 -46.38 -17.98
CA ALA A 419 -8.07 -47.15 -19.24
C ALA A 419 -7.94 -46.25 -20.48
N ASP A 420 -8.50 -45.05 -20.42
CA ASP A 420 -8.60 -44.13 -21.56
C ASP A 420 -7.56 -42.98 -21.51
N GLY A 421 -6.62 -43.00 -20.56
CA GLY A 421 -5.59 -41.97 -20.45
C GLY A 421 -5.01 -41.73 -19.05
N LEU A 422 -4.51 -40.52 -18.84
CA LEU A 422 -3.98 -40.07 -17.56
C LEU A 422 -4.88 -38.99 -16.97
N ALA A 423 -5.55 -39.29 -15.86
CA ALA A 423 -6.26 -38.29 -15.10
C ALA A 423 -5.25 -37.46 -14.31
N VAL A 424 -5.33 -36.14 -14.46
CA VAL A 424 -4.51 -35.16 -13.74
C VAL A 424 -5.44 -34.28 -12.94
N ARG A 425 -5.13 -34.07 -11.67
CA ARG A 425 -5.84 -33.17 -10.77
C ARG A 425 -4.83 -32.26 -10.07
N LEU A 426 -5.15 -30.98 -9.95
CA LEU A 426 -4.36 -30.00 -9.22
C LEU A 426 -5.10 -29.61 -7.93
N ASP A 427 -4.55 -29.97 -6.78
CA ASP A 427 -5.06 -29.56 -5.48
C ASP A 427 -4.35 -28.29 -4.99
N PHE A 428 -5.08 -27.40 -4.34
CA PHE A 428 -4.58 -26.19 -3.68
C PHE A 428 -5.54 -25.77 -2.56
N PRO A 429 -5.08 -24.99 -1.56
CA PRO A 429 -5.97 -24.49 -0.52
C PRO A 429 -7.11 -23.65 -1.10
N PRO A 430 -8.38 -23.83 -0.65
CA PRO A 430 -9.53 -23.09 -1.21
C PRO A 430 -9.37 -21.57 -1.21
N ALA A 431 -8.64 -21.03 -0.23
CA ALA A 431 -8.35 -19.59 -0.14
C ALA A 431 -7.53 -19.07 -1.35
N HIS A 432 -6.79 -19.92 -2.06
CA HIS A 432 -5.97 -19.53 -3.21
C HIS A 432 -6.83 -19.31 -4.46
N ALA A 433 -8.01 -19.93 -4.54
CA ALA A 433 -8.86 -19.91 -5.73
C ALA A 433 -9.17 -18.49 -6.19
N VAL A 434 -9.36 -17.56 -5.26
CA VAL A 434 -9.73 -16.18 -5.58
C VAL A 434 -8.59 -15.34 -6.16
N LEU A 435 -7.34 -15.82 -6.12
CA LEU A 435 -6.18 -15.19 -6.73
C LEU A 435 -5.86 -15.79 -8.10
N ILE A 436 -6.45 -16.94 -8.43
CA ILE A 436 -6.12 -17.69 -9.63
C ILE A 436 -6.96 -17.18 -10.80
N ASP A 437 -6.32 -16.55 -11.78
CA ASP A 437 -6.97 -16.13 -13.03
C ASP A 437 -7.08 -17.25 -14.05
N GLN A 438 -6.16 -18.22 -13.99
CA GLN A 438 -6.04 -19.26 -15.00
C GLN A 438 -5.34 -20.48 -14.40
N ILE A 439 -5.79 -21.67 -14.81
CA ILE A 439 -5.05 -22.91 -14.59
C ILE A 439 -5.03 -23.64 -15.93
N GLN A 440 -3.86 -24.14 -16.33
CA GLN A 440 -3.73 -24.99 -17.50
C GLN A 440 -2.60 -26.00 -17.34
N LEU A 441 -2.71 -27.14 -18.02
CA LEU A 441 -1.64 -28.10 -18.17
C LEU A 441 -0.85 -27.78 -19.43
N LEU A 442 0.47 -27.73 -19.31
CA LEU A 442 1.42 -27.74 -20.41
C LEU A 442 1.85 -29.20 -20.62
N VAL A 443 1.33 -29.82 -21.68
CA VAL A 443 1.56 -31.24 -21.98
C VAL A 443 2.57 -31.34 -23.13
N GLN A 444 3.76 -31.82 -22.83
CA GLN A 444 4.77 -32.09 -23.85
C GLN A 444 4.65 -33.54 -24.31
N ARG A 445 4.30 -33.75 -25.59
CA ARG A 445 4.31 -35.07 -26.24
C ARG A 445 5.62 -35.33 -26.97
N ARG A 446 6.06 -36.59 -27.03
CA ARG A 446 7.31 -36.98 -27.72
C ARG A 446 7.20 -36.62 -29.20
N GLY A 447 8.16 -35.83 -29.71
CA GLY A 447 8.21 -35.44 -31.12
C GLY A 447 7.29 -34.29 -31.54
N ALA A 448 6.49 -33.72 -30.63
CA ALA A 448 5.62 -32.57 -30.91
C ALA A 448 6.25 -31.26 -30.40
N GLN A 449 6.16 -30.17 -31.15
CA GLN A 449 6.38 -28.81 -30.65
C GLN A 449 5.43 -27.84 -31.34
N PRO A 450 4.85 -26.85 -30.63
CA PRO A 450 5.01 -26.51 -29.20
C PRO A 450 4.22 -27.43 -28.23
N PRO A 451 4.39 -27.29 -26.89
CA PRO A 451 3.56 -28.00 -25.90
C PRO A 451 2.07 -27.72 -26.07
N GLU A 452 1.25 -28.75 -25.87
CA GLU A 452 -0.21 -28.65 -25.85
C GLU A 452 -0.66 -27.92 -24.57
N ARG A 453 -1.61 -26.99 -24.67
CA ARG A 453 -2.18 -26.26 -23.54
C ARG A 453 -3.61 -26.76 -23.27
N VAL A 454 -3.82 -27.37 -22.11
CA VAL A 454 -5.13 -27.91 -21.72
C VAL A 454 -5.67 -27.08 -20.54
N PRO A 455 -6.72 -26.27 -20.72
CA PRO A 455 -7.26 -25.45 -19.62
C PRO A 455 -7.91 -26.34 -18.56
N LEU A 456 -7.73 -25.99 -17.29
CA LEU A 456 -8.43 -26.59 -16.15
C LEU A 456 -9.45 -25.59 -15.60
N ALA A 457 -10.68 -26.05 -15.35
CA ALA A 457 -11.69 -25.22 -14.73
C ALA A 457 -11.38 -25.01 -13.24
N LEU A 458 -11.45 -23.77 -12.73
CA LEU A 458 -11.12 -23.48 -11.32
C LEU A 458 -11.99 -24.27 -10.32
N GLY A 459 -13.28 -24.45 -10.63
CA GLY A 459 -14.21 -25.23 -9.80
C GLY A 459 -14.00 -26.75 -9.88
N GLN A 460 -13.27 -27.23 -10.89
CA GLN A 460 -12.93 -28.64 -11.10
C GLN A 460 -11.54 -28.71 -11.76
N PRO A 461 -10.45 -28.49 -11.00
CA PRO A 461 -9.10 -28.36 -11.54
C PRO A 461 -8.51 -29.73 -11.92
N GLN A 462 -9.15 -30.41 -12.87
CA GLN A 462 -8.80 -31.74 -13.33
C GLN A 462 -9.04 -31.90 -14.84
N ALA A 463 -8.25 -32.76 -15.47
CA ALA A 463 -8.41 -33.13 -16.87
C ALA A 463 -8.03 -34.60 -17.08
N LEU A 464 -8.60 -35.22 -18.10
CA LEU A 464 -8.20 -36.53 -18.61
C LEU A 464 -7.37 -36.33 -19.88
N LEU A 465 -6.10 -36.73 -19.84
CA LEU A 465 -5.19 -36.62 -20.97
C LEU A 465 -5.12 -37.94 -21.74
N ALA A 466 -5.52 -37.92 -23.00
CA ALA A 466 -5.42 -39.09 -23.89
C ALA A 466 -3.95 -39.43 -24.22
N ASN A 467 -3.73 -40.69 -24.62
CA ASN A 467 -2.42 -41.22 -25.06
C ASN A 467 -1.29 -40.99 -24.04
N ALA A 468 -1.49 -41.41 -22.79
CA ALA A 468 -0.54 -41.20 -21.70
C ALA A 468 0.90 -41.71 -22.01
N THR A 469 1.03 -42.73 -22.86
CA THR A 469 2.31 -43.32 -23.28
C THR A 469 3.16 -42.41 -24.16
N GLU A 470 2.55 -41.44 -24.83
CA GLU A 470 3.21 -40.46 -25.71
C GLU A 470 3.67 -39.20 -24.96
N ILE A 471 3.22 -39.01 -23.73
CA ILE A 471 3.55 -37.85 -22.89
C ILE A 471 4.98 -37.99 -22.38
N ALA A 472 5.79 -36.94 -22.61
CA ALA A 472 7.17 -36.81 -22.16
C ALA A 472 7.25 -36.12 -20.79
N PHE A 473 6.57 -35.00 -20.61
CA PHE A 473 6.41 -34.32 -19.32
C PHE A 473 5.11 -33.51 -19.27
N ILE A 474 4.67 -33.19 -18.06
CA ILE A 474 3.51 -32.34 -17.80
C ILE A 474 3.91 -31.30 -16.73
N GLU A 475 3.57 -30.04 -16.98
CA GLU A 475 3.59 -28.98 -15.96
C GLU A 475 2.19 -28.41 -15.82
N ALA A 476 1.76 -28.09 -14.60
CA ALA A 476 0.63 -27.20 -14.41
C ALA A 476 1.13 -25.76 -14.34
N GLU A 477 0.60 -24.90 -15.20
CA GLU A 477 0.81 -23.46 -15.20
C GLU A 477 -0.39 -22.80 -14.48
N VAL A 478 -0.11 -22.17 -13.33
CA VAL A 478 -1.11 -21.44 -12.54
C VAL A 478 -0.86 -19.94 -12.70
N GLY A 479 -1.85 -19.24 -13.24
CA GLY A 479 -1.90 -17.78 -13.29
C GLY A 479 -2.38 -17.17 -11.99
N LEU A 480 -1.60 -16.21 -11.47
CA LEU A 480 -1.96 -15.42 -10.30
C LEU A 480 -2.08 -13.95 -10.69
N SER A 481 -3.30 -13.43 -10.57
CA SER A 481 -3.68 -12.03 -10.87
C SER A 481 -2.98 -11.48 -12.12
N GLN A 482 -2.82 -12.33 -13.14
CA GLN A 482 -2.12 -12.24 -14.43
C GLN A 482 -0.71 -11.61 -14.39
N ARG A 483 -0.11 -11.45 -13.21
CA ARG A 483 1.27 -10.96 -13.00
C ARG A 483 2.28 -12.10 -12.99
N ILE A 484 1.89 -13.25 -12.44
CA ILE A 484 2.79 -14.39 -12.24
C ILE A 484 2.19 -15.67 -12.80
N ARG A 485 3.06 -16.47 -13.42
CA ARG A 485 2.81 -17.87 -13.74
C ARG A 485 3.66 -18.73 -12.83
N LEU A 486 3.03 -19.51 -11.96
CA LEU A 486 3.69 -20.58 -11.23
C LEU A 486 3.71 -21.84 -12.10
N ARG A 487 4.85 -22.52 -12.13
CA ARG A 487 4.97 -23.83 -12.76
C ARG A 487 5.10 -24.89 -11.69
N VAL A 488 4.18 -25.84 -11.73
CA VAL A 488 4.08 -26.94 -10.78
C VAL A 488 4.35 -28.22 -11.57
N PRO A 489 5.45 -28.95 -11.28
CA PRO A 489 5.72 -30.20 -11.95
C PRO A 489 4.61 -31.20 -11.63
N VAL A 490 4.10 -31.90 -12.65
CA VAL A 490 3.09 -32.93 -12.47
C VAL A 490 3.79 -34.29 -12.48
N PRO A 491 3.66 -35.10 -11.41
CA PRO A 491 4.33 -36.39 -11.33
C PRO A 491 3.75 -37.35 -12.38
N MET A 492 4.62 -37.98 -13.16
CA MET A 492 4.23 -39.05 -14.06
C MET A 492 4.22 -40.37 -13.28
N PRO A 493 3.20 -41.24 -13.43
CA PRO A 493 3.24 -42.57 -12.85
C PRO A 493 4.47 -43.32 -13.39
N LEU A 494 5.18 -44.00 -12.49
CA LEU A 494 6.30 -44.87 -12.86
C LEU A 494 5.76 -45.93 -13.83
N ARG A 495 6.43 -46.06 -14.98
CA ARG A 495 6.08 -47.02 -16.02
C ARG A 495 6.42 -48.44 -15.61
#